data_AF-A0A4Q4D242-F1
#
_entry.id   AF-A0A4Q4D242-F1
#
_cell.length_a   1.000
_cell.length_b   1.000
_cell.length_c   1.000
_cell.angle_alpha   90.00
_cell.angle_beta   90.00
_cell.angle_gamma   90.00
#
_symmetry.space_group_name_H-M   'P 1'
#
loop_
_entity.id
_entity.type
_entity.pdbx_description
1 polymer ?
#
loop_
_entity_poly.entity_id
_entity_poly.type
_entity_poly.pdbx_seq_one_letter_code
_entity_poly.pdbx_strand_id
1 'polypeptide(L)'
;VTLPFHAFFSIAVMSATVPMGEAYWRDLDRPYLTDLVHDQYLGGSISWALGEVPLLIVMVALLAQWFRTDLREQRRIDRAADRDDDAELKAYNERLRRIAENDRR
;
A
#
# COMPACT_ATOMS: atom_id res chain seq x y z
N VAL A 1 13.34 -7.23 8.97
CA VAL A 1 12.62 -8.07 7.99
C VAL A 1 11.62 -8.93 8.75
N THR A 2 10.40 -8.43 8.94
CA THR A 2 9.35 -9.11 9.72
C THR A 2 7.95 -8.96 9.09
N LEU A 3 7.80 -8.04 8.13
CA LEU A 3 6.49 -7.68 7.58
C LEU A 3 5.80 -8.77 6.75
N PRO A 4 6.45 -9.60 5.90
CA PRO A 4 5.68 -10.59 5.13
C PRO A 4 5.24 -11.80 5.98
N PHE A 5 5.95 -12.12 7.06
CA PHE A 5 5.78 -13.42 7.74
C PHE A 5 4.39 -13.60 8.35
N HIS A 6 3.83 -12.57 9.00
CA HIS A 6 2.53 -12.66 9.67
C HIS A 6 1.37 -12.92 8.68
N ALA A 7 1.44 -12.33 7.48
CA ALA A 7 0.45 -12.55 6.43
C ALA A 7 0.52 -13.98 5.90
N PHE A 8 1.72 -14.48 5.58
CA PHE A 8 1.91 -15.87 5.15
C PHE A 8 1.52 -16.89 6.23
N PHE A 9 1.87 -16.63 7.49
CA PHE A 9 1.46 -17.46 8.62
C PHE A 9 -0.05 -17.51 8.74
N SER A 10 -0.73 -16.36 8.69
CA SER A 10 -2.18 -16.28 8.77
C SER A 10 -2.86 -17.02 7.62
N ILE A 11 -2.36 -16.87 6.39
CA ILE A 11 -2.86 -17.61 5.21
C ILE A 11 -2.64 -19.12 5.37
N ALA A 12 -1.49 -19.55 5.88
CA ALA A 12 -1.23 -20.96 6.15
C ALA A 12 -2.21 -21.53 7.19
N VAL A 13 -2.51 -20.79 8.26
CA VAL A 13 -3.53 -21.15 9.26
C VAL A 13 -4.92 -21.26 8.63
N MET A 14 -5.30 -20.30 7.79
CA MET A 14 -6.58 -20.31 7.07
C MET A 14 -6.69 -21.47 6.07
N SER A 15 -5.57 -21.90 5.49
CA SER A 15 -5.52 -22.95 4.47
C SER A 15 -5.46 -24.36 5.07
N ALA A 16 -5.13 -24.47 6.35
CA ALA A 16 -5.04 -25.74 7.04
C ALA A 16 -6.43 -26.34 7.25
N THR A 17 -6.61 -27.59 6.81
CA THR A 17 -7.87 -28.34 6.92
C THR A 17 -7.99 -29.14 8.22
N VAL A 18 -6.89 -29.25 8.98
CA VAL A 18 -6.85 -29.92 10.29
C VAL A 18 -6.71 -28.85 11.38
N PRO A 19 -7.56 -28.84 12.41
CA PRO A 19 -7.44 -27.89 13.51
C PRO A 19 -6.16 -28.11 14.32
N MET A 20 -5.42 -27.03 14.56
CA MET A 20 -4.31 -27.05 15.50
C MET A 20 -4.84 -27.23 16.93
N GLY A 21 -4.30 -28.24 17.64
CA GLY A 21 -4.73 -28.55 19.00
C GLY A 21 -6.12 -29.17 19.10
N GLU A 22 -6.59 -29.86 18.05
CA GLU A 22 -7.93 -30.47 17.98
C GLU A 22 -8.32 -31.24 19.25
N ALA A 23 -7.46 -32.14 19.75
CA ALA A 23 -7.73 -32.93 20.94
C ALA A 23 -8.03 -32.06 22.18
N TYR A 24 -7.23 -31.02 22.40
CA TYR A 24 -7.44 -30.07 23.50
C TYR A 24 -8.79 -29.35 23.38
N TRP A 25 -9.14 -28.90 22.17
CA TRP A 25 -10.40 -28.18 21.96
C TRP A 25 -11.63 -29.06 22.05
N ARG A 26 -11.51 -30.35 21.72
CA ARG A 26 -12.58 -31.34 21.91
C ARG A 26 -12.77 -31.69 23.38
N ASP A 27 -11.68 -31.83 24.15
CA ASP A 27 -11.74 -32.13 25.59
C ASP A 27 -12.38 -31.00 26.41
N LEU A 28 -12.32 -29.75 25.92
CA LEU A 28 -12.88 -28.59 26.60
C LEU A 28 -14.43 -28.56 26.59
N ASP A 29 -15.07 -29.44 25.80
CA ASP A 29 -16.53 -29.63 25.69
C ASP A 29 -17.34 -28.32 25.70
N ARG A 30 -16.98 -27.41 24.80
CA ARG A 30 -17.60 -26.08 24.74
C ARG A 30 -18.93 -26.13 23.99
N PRO A 31 -20.00 -25.49 24.50
CA PRO A 31 -21.28 -25.42 23.79
C PRO A 31 -21.29 -24.40 22.65
N TYR A 32 -20.21 -23.63 22.47
CA TYR A 32 -20.02 -22.63 21.42
C TYR A 32 -18.73 -22.94 20.65
N LEU A 33 -18.66 -22.50 19.39
CA LEU A 33 -17.45 -22.65 18.54
C LEU A 33 -17.03 -24.12 18.41
N THR A 34 -17.94 -24.93 17.85
CA THR A 34 -17.77 -26.38 17.68
C THR A 34 -17.15 -26.76 16.33
N ASP A 35 -17.14 -25.84 15.36
CA ASP A 35 -16.48 -26.01 14.07
C ASP A 35 -15.05 -25.47 14.13
N LEU A 36 -14.14 -26.31 14.63
CA LEU A 36 -12.76 -25.91 14.91
C LEU A 36 -11.98 -25.49 13.65
N VAL A 37 -12.32 -26.01 12.47
CA VAL A 37 -11.68 -25.60 11.22
C VAL A 37 -12.16 -24.20 10.83
N HIS A 38 -13.46 -23.95 10.93
CA HIS A 38 -14.03 -22.62 10.69
C HIS A 38 -13.48 -21.59 11.67
N ASP A 39 -13.37 -21.94 12.96
CA ASP A 39 -12.85 -21.05 13.99
C ASP A 39 -11.37 -20.71 13.76
N GLN A 40 -10.58 -21.70 13.30
CA GLN A 40 -9.20 -21.49 12.91
C GLN A 40 -9.09 -20.57 11.69
N TYR A 41 -9.93 -20.76 10.68
CA TYR A 41 -10.01 -19.87 9.52
C TYR A 41 -10.34 -18.44 9.95
N LEU A 42 -11.32 -18.27 10.84
CA LEU A 42 -11.70 -16.98 11.37
C LEU A 42 -10.53 -16.33 12.14
N GLY A 43 -9.87 -17.07 13.02
CA GLY A 43 -8.69 -16.58 13.75
C GLY A 43 -7.55 -16.13 12.84
N GLY A 44 -7.26 -16.91 11.79
CA GLY A 44 -6.29 -16.53 10.76
C GLY A 44 -6.71 -15.27 10.00
N SER A 45 -7.98 -15.15 9.63
CA SER A 45 -8.49 -13.96 8.92
C SER A 45 -8.40 -12.69 9.77
N ILE A 46 -8.68 -12.78 11.07
CA ILE A 46 -8.56 -11.65 12.01
C ILE A 46 -7.09 -11.25 12.16
N SER A 47 -6.21 -12.23 12.36
CA SER A 47 -4.75 -12.01 12.45
C SER A 47 -4.21 -11.30 11.20
N TRP A 48 -4.67 -11.69 10.01
CA TRP A 48 -4.31 -11.04 8.76
C TRP A 48 -4.87 -9.62 8.66
N ALA A 49 -6.17 -9.43 8.93
CA ALA A 49 -6.84 -8.14 8.77
C ALA A 49 -6.29 -7.08 9.73
N LEU A 50 -5.90 -7.46 10.95
CA LEU A 50 -5.28 -6.55 11.91
C LEU A 50 -3.96 -5.95 11.41
N GLY A 51 -3.22 -6.67 10.55
CA GLY A 51 -2.00 -6.17 9.93
C GLY A 51 -2.29 -5.28 8.72
N GLU A 52 -3.08 -5.80 7.77
CA GLU A 52 -3.20 -5.18 6.44
C GLU A 52 -4.21 -4.02 6.40
N VAL A 53 -5.32 -4.10 7.14
CA VAL A 53 -6.37 -3.06 7.07
C VAL A 53 -5.86 -1.69 7.56
N PRO A 54 -5.16 -1.57 8.70
CA PRO A 54 -4.58 -0.29 9.11
C PRO A 54 -3.56 0.24 8.11
N LEU A 55 -2.74 -0.64 7.52
CA LEU A 55 -1.75 -0.25 6.52
C LEU A 55 -2.41 0.31 5.26
N LEU A 56 -3.49 -0.34 4.78
CA LEU A 56 -4.28 0.15 3.66
C LEU A 56 -4.89 1.53 3.95
N ILE A 57 -5.41 1.75 5.16
CA ILE A 57 -5.94 3.06 5.56
C ILE A 57 -4.84 4.13 5.51
N VAL A 58 -3.66 3.84 6.06
CA VAL A 58 -2.51 4.77 6.02
C VAL A 58 -2.08 5.03 4.58
N MET A 59 -2.01 4.00 3.75
CA MET A 59 -1.65 4.14 2.33
C MET A 59 -2.63 5.05 1.58
N VAL A 60 -3.94 4.84 1.75
CA VAL A 60 -4.98 5.69 1.15
C VAL A 60 -4.87 7.13 1.65
N ALA A 61 -4.62 7.33 2.95
CA ALA A 61 -4.44 8.66 3.51
C ALA A 61 -3.21 9.37 2.93
N LEU A 62 -2.08 8.67 2.80
CA LEU A 62 -0.85 9.20 2.22
C LEU A 62 -1.02 9.53 0.73
N LEU A 63 -1.67 8.65 -0.04
CA LEU A 63 -1.99 8.91 -1.44
C LEU A 63 -2.87 10.16 -1.57
N ALA A 64 -3.92 10.28 -0.76
CA ALA A 64 -4.78 11.46 -0.76
C ALA A 64 -4.03 12.75 -0.37
N GLN A 65 -3.11 12.69 0.60
CA GLN A 65 -2.26 13.82 0.98
C GLN A 65 -1.30 14.21 -0.15
N TRP A 66 -0.69 13.22 -0.81
CA TRP A 66 0.19 13.41 -1.94
C TRP A 66 -0.54 14.07 -3.11
N PHE A 67 -1.69 13.53 -3.55
CA PHE A 67 -2.49 14.11 -4.63
C PHE A 67 -2.88 15.58 -4.39
N ARG A 68 -3.23 15.93 -3.14
CA ARG A 68 -3.56 17.31 -2.77
C ARG A 68 -2.35 18.23 -2.81
N THR A 69 -1.17 17.71 -2.47
CA THR A 69 0.08 18.47 -2.46
C THR A 69 0.54 18.72 -3.90
N ASP A 70 0.52 17.70 -4.74
CA ASP A 70 0.88 17.80 -6.15
C ASP A 70 -0.02 18.80 -6.89
N LEU A 71 -1.34 18.77 -6.66
CA LEU A 71 -2.26 19.71 -7.31
C LEU A 71 -1.99 21.17 -6.91
N ARG A 72 -1.56 21.42 -5.68
CA ARG A 72 -1.18 22.77 -5.23
C ARG A 72 0.11 23.22 -5.89
N GLU A 73 1.07 22.31 -6.02
CA GLU A 73 2.35 22.60 -6.66
C GLU A 73 2.19 22.88 -8.15
N GLN A 74 1.42 22.06 -8.87
CA GLN A 74 1.09 22.29 -10.28
C GLN A 74 0.44 23.68 -10.48
N ARG A 75 -0.58 24.03 -9.67
CA ARG A 75 -1.19 25.38 -9.72
C ARG A 75 -0.22 26.51 -9.38
N ARG A 76 0.87 26.26 -8.66
CA ARG A 76 1.89 27.27 -8.39
C ARG A 76 2.78 27.47 -9.61
N ILE A 77 3.20 26.37 -10.23
CA ILE A 77 4.00 26.34 -11.46
C ILE A 77 3.22 27.00 -12.60
N ASP A 78 1.96 26.59 -12.84
CA ASP A 78 1.10 27.17 -13.88
C ASP A 78 0.98 28.68 -13.72
N ARG A 79 0.72 29.17 -12.49
CA ARG A 79 0.63 30.62 -12.23
C ARG A 79 1.95 31.36 -12.37
N ALA A 80 3.09 30.68 -12.25
CA ALA A 80 4.40 31.30 -12.48
C ALA A 80 4.67 31.42 -13.98
N ALA A 81 4.42 30.34 -14.71
CA ALA A 81 4.48 30.28 -16.17
C ALA A 81 3.57 31.33 -16.84
N ASP A 82 2.32 31.47 -16.38
CA ASP A 82 1.39 32.50 -16.87
C ASP A 82 1.91 33.94 -16.63
N ARG A 83 2.75 34.15 -15.60
CA ARG A 83 3.30 35.47 -15.24
C ARG A 83 4.58 35.81 -15.98
N ASP A 84 5.40 34.81 -16.29
CA ASP A 84 6.70 35.00 -16.95
C ASP A 84 6.71 34.58 -18.43
N ASP A 85 5.54 34.26 -18.99
CA ASP A 85 5.35 33.82 -20.37
C ASP A 85 6.22 32.59 -20.69
N ASP A 86 6.10 31.56 -19.84
CA ASP A 86 6.82 30.28 -19.96
C ASP A 86 8.35 30.44 -20.00
N ALA A 87 8.92 31.37 -19.23
CA ALA A 87 10.34 31.70 -19.29
C ALA A 87 11.24 30.49 -18.99
N GLU A 88 10.86 29.67 -18.00
CA GLU A 88 11.59 28.45 -17.63
C GLU A 88 11.59 27.42 -18.77
N LEU A 89 10.43 27.19 -19.39
CA LEU A 89 10.28 26.26 -20.51
C LEU A 89 11.09 26.73 -21.73
N LYS A 90 11.06 28.04 -22.02
CA LYS A 90 11.85 28.66 -23.10
C LYS A 90 13.36 28.47 -22.86
N ALA A 91 13.84 28.76 -21.66
CA ALA A 91 15.24 28.59 -21.30
C ALA A 91 15.69 27.12 -21.39
N TYR A 92 14.84 26.18 -20.95
CA TYR A 92 15.08 24.74 -21.06
C TYR A 92 15.19 24.27 -22.52
N ASN A 93 14.26 24.71 -23.37
CA ASN A 93 14.28 24.40 -24.81
C ASN A 93 15.53 24.96 -25.51
N GLU A 94 15.98 26.16 -25.13
CA GLU A 94 17.20 26.75 -25.67
C GLU A 94 18.46 25.98 -25.25
N ARG A 95 18.51 25.47 -24.00
CA ARG A 95 19.58 24.57 -23.55
C ARG A 95 19.58 23.27 -24.36
N LEU A 96 18.42 22.65 -24.59
CA LEU A 96 18.33 21.43 -25.39
C LEU A 96 18.79 21.65 -26.84
N ARG A 97 18.44 22.81 -27.45
CA ARG A 97 18.96 23.18 -28.78
C ARG A 97 20.47 23.26 -28.80
N ARG A 98 21.09 23.92 -27.81
CA ARG A 98 22.56 24.01 -27.70
C ARG A 98 23.24 22.64 -27.61
N ILE A 99 22.65 21.70 -26.87
CA ILE A 99 23.16 20.33 -26.78
C ILE A 99 23.06 19.64 -28.17
N ALA A 100 21.90 19.73 -28.82
CA ALA A 100 21.69 19.12 -30.14
C ALA A 100 22.58 19.71 -31.24
N GLU A 101 22.91 21.00 -31.17
CA GLU A 101 23.84 21.66 -32.09
C GLU A 101 25.29 21.21 -31.86
N ASN A 102 25.69 20.99 -30.61
CA ASN A 102 27.02 20.47 -30.27
C ASN A 102 27.19 19.00 -30.69
N ASP A 103 26.16 18.16 -30.57
CA ASP A 103 26.20 16.75 -30.99
C ASP A 103 26.32 16.57 -32.52
N ARG A 104 25.95 17.60 -33.30
CA ARG A 104 26.03 17.57 -34.77
C ARG A 104 27.34 18.11 -35.34
N ARG A 105 28.19 18.71 -34.49
CA ARG A 105 29.52 19.21 -34.86
C ARG A 105 30.58 18.14 -34.62
#